data_AF-A0A6L3ZXM9-F1
#
_entry.id   AF-A0A6L3ZXM9-F1
#
_cell.length_a   1.000
_cell.length_b   1.000
_cell.length_c   1.000
_cell.angle_alpha   90.00
_cell.angle_beta   90.00
_cell.angle_gamma   90.00
#
_symmetry.space_group_name_H-M   'P 1'
#
loop_
_entity.id
_entity.type
_entity.pdbx_description
1 polymer ?
#
loop_
_entity_poly.entity_id
_entity_poly.type
_entity_poly.pdbx_seq_one_letter_code
_entity_poly.pdbx_strand_id
1 'polypeptide(L)'
;AKDDIRAVADILRPIFDRTNGADGYISLEVSPLVANDTATTTREAFRLFEMVDRPNVMIKIPATDAGLPAIEEAIAGGVNINVTLIFSVEYYKRVTEAYIRGLERRLSKGQDVTQIASVASFFLSRIDSMVDQQLDSNIRAAQGRSLDRVAANRKLLGTAAIANAKLAYREFKNVFEGARFKQLREAGAQVQRPLWASTSTKNPAYPDTMYVDTLIGSHTVNTVPPETLVAFKDHGTVAATLEQDLDKAADTMDMLAEVGIDMALVTNNLLLDGVEKFTASYNALLEAIEGKRKMLKAGIIKRQSGVVGQYEPNVRETMDGMKDAPKQIWERNAAWWKPEPAHVEVINNRLGWLTIAVDGRIDRQRLHN
;
A
#
# COMPACT_ATOMS: atom_id res chain seq x y z
N ALA A 1 6.44 14.78 -6.28
CA ALA A 1 6.09 13.49 -6.91
C ALA A 1 7.27 12.90 -7.68
N LYS A 2 7.61 13.36 -8.90
CA LYS A 2 8.73 12.80 -9.69
C LYS A 2 10.05 12.76 -8.90
N ASP A 3 10.44 13.89 -8.32
CA ASP A 3 11.73 14.00 -7.62
C ASP A 3 11.77 13.17 -6.34
N ASP A 4 10.64 13.05 -5.62
CA ASP A 4 10.51 12.17 -4.46
C ASP A 4 10.69 10.70 -4.86
N ILE A 5 10.03 10.26 -5.94
CA ILE A 5 10.16 8.89 -6.45
C ILE A 5 11.60 8.58 -6.87
N ARG A 6 12.26 9.52 -7.57
CA ARG A 6 13.67 9.37 -7.96
C ARG A 6 14.59 9.28 -6.75
N ALA A 7 14.42 10.17 -5.77
CA ALA A 7 15.22 10.17 -4.56
C ALA A 7 15.09 8.84 -3.79
N VAL A 8 13.87 8.32 -3.64
CA VAL A 8 13.68 7.03 -2.96
C VAL A 8 14.17 5.85 -3.82
N ALA A 9 13.99 5.88 -5.14
CA ALA A 9 14.59 4.89 -6.03
C ALA A 9 16.11 4.85 -5.87
N ASP A 10 16.78 6.00 -5.77
CA ASP A 10 18.22 6.09 -5.55
C ASP A 10 18.62 5.56 -4.16
N ILE A 11 17.83 5.83 -3.11
CA ILE A 11 18.03 5.26 -1.76
C ILE A 11 17.92 3.73 -1.77
N LEU A 12 16.98 3.17 -2.53
CA LEU A 12 16.73 1.73 -2.60
C LEU A 12 17.65 1.00 -3.60
N ARG A 13 18.40 1.74 -4.43
CA ARG A 13 19.25 1.19 -5.49
C ARG A 13 20.27 0.16 -5.00
N PRO A 14 20.97 0.34 -3.85
CA PRO A 14 21.90 -0.68 -3.35
C PRO A 14 21.23 -2.03 -3.04
N ILE A 15 19.95 -2.02 -2.63
CA ILE A 15 19.19 -3.26 -2.40
C ILE A 15 18.85 -3.90 -3.73
N PHE A 16 18.39 -3.11 -4.71
CA PHE A 16 18.10 -3.57 -6.06
C PHE A 16 19.32 -4.25 -6.71
N ASP A 17 20.49 -3.60 -6.68
CA ASP A 17 21.71 -4.15 -7.29
C ASP A 17 22.16 -5.44 -6.56
N ARG A 18 22.19 -5.44 -5.22
CA ARG A 18 22.60 -6.61 -4.43
C ARG A 18 21.68 -7.82 -4.60
N THR A 19 20.39 -7.57 -4.84
CA THR A 19 19.38 -8.63 -5.03
C THR A 19 19.16 -8.98 -6.49
N ASN A 20 19.97 -8.43 -7.40
CA ASN A 20 19.84 -8.61 -8.85
C ASN A 20 18.42 -8.33 -9.36
N GLY A 21 17.83 -7.23 -8.87
CA GLY A 21 16.47 -6.83 -9.23
C GLY A 21 15.37 -7.69 -8.61
N ALA A 22 15.64 -8.48 -7.56
CA ALA A 22 14.57 -9.12 -6.81
C ALA A 22 13.84 -8.13 -5.90
N ASP A 23 14.54 -7.19 -5.25
CA ASP A 23 13.94 -6.21 -4.33
C ASP A 23 14.47 -4.79 -4.59
N GLY A 24 14.18 -3.83 -3.69
CA GLY A 24 14.66 -2.45 -3.81
C GLY A 24 13.83 -1.58 -4.75
N TYR A 25 12.56 -1.92 -4.95
CA TYR A 25 11.63 -1.18 -5.81
C TYR A 25 10.84 -0.09 -5.07
N ILE A 26 10.48 0.96 -5.81
CA ILE A 26 9.44 1.92 -5.42
C ILE A 26 8.33 1.95 -6.47
N SER A 27 7.07 2.05 -6.05
CA SER A 27 5.92 2.12 -6.96
C SER A 27 5.39 3.55 -7.13
N LEU A 28 5.06 3.93 -8.36
CA LEU A 28 4.34 5.16 -8.72
C LEU A 28 3.07 4.82 -9.49
N GLU A 29 1.93 5.30 -9.02
CA GLU A 29 0.62 4.96 -9.60
C GLU A 29 0.24 5.87 -10.78
N VAL A 30 -0.42 5.28 -11.78
CA VAL A 30 -1.10 6.05 -12.83
C VAL A 30 -2.25 6.85 -12.24
N SER A 31 -2.74 7.86 -12.95
CA SER A 31 -3.91 8.61 -12.50
C SER A 31 -5.12 7.67 -12.33
N PRO A 32 -5.84 7.66 -11.20
CA PRO A 32 -7.04 6.84 -11.04
C PRO A 32 -8.16 7.26 -12.01
N LEU A 33 -8.10 8.48 -12.55
CA LEU A 33 -9.05 9.00 -13.54
C LEU A 33 -9.02 8.24 -14.87
N VAL A 34 -7.95 7.48 -15.15
CA VAL A 34 -7.80 6.72 -16.39
C VAL A 34 -7.98 5.20 -16.19
N ALA A 35 -8.38 4.76 -14.99
CA ALA A 35 -8.48 3.34 -14.64
C ALA A 35 -9.42 2.51 -15.53
N ASN A 36 -10.35 3.16 -16.25
CA ASN A 36 -11.27 2.53 -17.20
C ASN A 36 -10.93 2.84 -18.68
N ASP A 37 -9.73 3.35 -18.95
CA ASP A 37 -9.22 3.64 -20.30
C ASP A 37 -7.87 2.94 -20.52
N THR A 38 -7.91 1.83 -21.24
CA THR A 38 -6.72 1.03 -21.58
C THR A 38 -5.66 1.85 -22.30
N ALA A 39 -6.04 2.57 -23.36
CA ALA A 39 -5.09 3.25 -24.22
C ALA A 39 -4.37 4.37 -23.46
N THR A 40 -5.11 5.14 -22.66
CA THR A 40 -4.53 6.20 -21.84
C THR A 40 -3.71 5.64 -20.68
N THR A 41 -4.17 4.59 -20.00
CA THR A 41 -3.39 3.91 -18.95
C THR A 41 -2.05 3.39 -19.48
N THR A 42 -2.03 2.75 -20.65
CA THR A 42 -0.80 2.27 -21.28
C THR A 42 0.16 3.41 -21.58
N ARG A 43 -0.32 4.49 -22.21
CA ARG A 43 0.52 5.66 -22.51
C ARG A 43 1.09 6.29 -21.24
N GLU A 44 0.27 6.43 -20.19
CA GLU A 44 0.71 6.97 -18.91
C GLU A 44 1.74 6.06 -18.24
N ALA A 45 1.60 4.74 -18.34
CA ALA A 45 2.59 3.83 -17.77
C ALA A 45 3.97 3.99 -18.41
N PHE A 46 4.04 4.03 -19.74
CA PHE A 46 5.29 4.30 -20.44
C PHE A 46 5.86 5.69 -20.10
N ARG A 47 5.00 6.72 -20.15
CA ARG A 47 5.41 8.11 -19.86
C ARG A 47 5.97 8.24 -18.45
N LEU A 48 5.34 7.63 -17.45
CA LEU A 48 5.78 7.70 -16.06
C LEU A 48 7.07 6.92 -15.84
N PHE A 49 7.21 5.74 -16.45
CA PHE A 49 8.42 4.94 -16.35
C PHE A 49 9.63 5.69 -16.95
N GLU A 50 9.49 6.24 -18.15
CA GLU A 50 10.50 7.07 -18.82
C GLU A 50 10.78 8.36 -18.04
N MET A 51 9.74 9.02 -17.52
CA MET A 51 9.89 10.25 -16.74
C MET A 51 10.68 10.01 -15.44
N VAL A 52 10.49 8.88 -14.77
CA VAL A 52 11.24 8.55 -13.55
C VAL A 52 12.67 8.14 -13.90
N ASP A 53 12.89 7.40 -14.99
CA ASP A 53 14.21 7.03 -15.49
C ASP A 53 15.08 6.33 -14.42
N ARG A 54 14.51 5.29 -13.80
CA ARG A 54 15.19 4.43 -12.82
C ARG A 54 14.77 2.97 -13.02
N PRO A 55 15.70 2.01 -13.01
CA PRO A 55 15.39 0.60 -13.28
C PRO A 55 14.55 -0.05 -12.16
N ASN A 56 14.59 0.51 -10.95
CA ASN A 56 13.88 0.02 -9.78
C ASN A 56 12.59 0.80 -9.48
N VAL A 57 11.98 1.44 -10.48
CA VAL A 57 10.60 1.93 -10.38
C VAL A 57 9.63 0.88 -10.90
N MET A 58 8.49 0.74 -10.23
CA MET A 58 7.32 0.02 -10.73
C MET A 58 6.21 1.02 -11.02
N ILE A 59 5.53 0.89 -12.16
CA ILE A 59 4.30 1.62 -12.39
C ILE A 59 3.13 0.82 -11.82
N LYS A 60 2.31 1.47 -11.00
CA LYS A 60 1.15 0.85 -10.38
C LYS A 60 -0.09 1.06 -11.23
N ILE A 61 -0.74 -0.04 -11.61
CA ILE A 61 -1.95 -0.06 -12.45
C ILE A 61 -3.04 -0.91 -11.76
N PRO A 62 -4.27 -0.39 -11.59
CA PRO A 62 -5.38 -1.17 -11.06
C PRO A 62 -5.75 -2.39 -11.93
N ALA A 63 -6.14 -3.50 -11.31
CA ALA A 63 -6.60 -4.72 -11.97
C ALA A 63 -8.06 -4.61 -12.46
N THR A 64 -8.43 -3.49 -13.09
CA THR A 64 -9.73 -3.34 -13.76
C THR A 64 -9.74 -4.10 -15.09
N ASP A 65 -10.92 -4.32 -15.67
CA ASP A 65 -11.04 -4.91 -17.01
C ASP A 65 -10.24 -4.12 -18.08
N ALA A 66 -10.22 -2.79 -17.96
CA ALA A 66 -9.44 -1.92 -18.83
C ALA A 66 -7.94 -1.88 -18.45
N GLY A 67 -7.59 -2.11 -17.19
CA GLY A 67 -6.22 -2.12 -16.70
C GLY A 67 -5.45 -3.38 -17.10
N LEU A 68 -6.11 -4.53 -17.16
CA LEU A 68 -5.49 -5.82 -17.56
C LEU A 68 -4.76 -5.77 -18.92
N PRO A 69 -5.38 -5.31 -20.03
CA PRO A 69 -4.66 -5.18 -21.31
C PRO A 69 -3.56 -4.10 -21.26
N ALA A 70 -3.70 -3.07 -20.42
CA ALA A 70 -2.64 -2.07 -20.24
C ALA A 70 -1.42 -2.64 -19.49
N ILE A 71 -1.66 -3.50 -18.49
CA ILE A 71 -0.63 -4.24 -17.77
C ILE A 71 0.15 -5.14 -18.73
N GLU A 72 -0.55 -5.93 -19.56
CA GLU A 72 0.09 -6.78 -20.56
C GLU A 72 0.97 -5.98 -21.52
N GLU A 73 0.45 -4.86 -22.06
CA GLU A 73 1.19 -4.03 -23.01
C GLU A 73 2.42 -3.39 -22.36
N ALA A 74 2.28 -2.89 -21.13
CA ALA A 74 3.40 -2.30 -20.40
C ALA A 74 4.50 -3.33 -20.09
N ILE A 75 4.13 -4.54 -19.66
CA ILE A 75 5.06 -5.66 -19.45
C ILE A 75 5.75 -6.04 -20.78
N ALA A 76 5.00 -6.18 -21.88
CA ALA A 76 5.58 -6.47 -23.18
C ALA A 76 6.58 -5.37 -23.62
N GLY A 77 6.28 -4.12 -23.28
CA GLY A 77 7.14 -2.97 -23.49
C GLY A 77 8.37 -2.90 -22.57
N GLY A 78 8.45 -3.72 -21.52
CA GLY A 78 9.59 -3.76 -20.59
C GLY A 78 9.46 -2.85 -19.37
N VAL A 79 8.23 -2.48 -19.00
CA VAL A 79 7.95 -1.69 -17.80
C VAL A 79 7.74 -2.64 -16.62
N ASN A 80 8.35 -2.34 -15.47
CA ASN A 80 8.06 -3.07 -14.23
C ASN A 80 6.68 -2.64 -13.69
N ILE A 81 5.81 -3.58 -13.35
CA ILE A 81 4.42 -3.27 -12.97
C ILE A 81 4.07 -3.76 -11.57
N ASN A 82 3.52 -2.87 -10.76
CA ASN A 82 2.80 -3.22 -9.54
C ASN A 82 1.30 -3.25 -9.86
N VAL A 83 0.72 -4.44 -10.02
CA VAL A 83 -0.72 -4.53 -10.24
C VAL A 83 -1.44 -4.32 -8.91
N THR A 84 -2.46 -3.47 -8.85
CA THR A 84 -3.16 -3.11 -7.61
C THR A 84 -4.66 -3.34 -7.63
N LEU A 85 -5.32 -3.17 -6.48
CA LEU A 85 -6.76 -3.43 -6.30
C LEU A 85 -7.19 -4.86 -6.69
N ILE A 86 -6.37 -5.86 -6.36
CA ILE A 86 -6.75 -7.27 -6.53
C ILE A 86 -7.46 -7.73 -5.25
N PHE A 87 -8.72 -8.18 -5.38
CA PHE A 87 -9.53 -8.63 -4.24
C PHE A 87 -9.99 -10.09 -4.35
N SER A 88 -9.85 -10.73 -5.51
CA SER A 88 -10.31 -12.10 -5.73
C SER A 88 -9.27 -12.96 -6.41
N VAL A 89 -9.34 -14.27 -6.16
CA VAL A 89 -8.53 -15.27 -6.88
C VAL A 89 -8.80 -15.23 -8.38
N GLU A 90 -10.03 -14.93 -8.80
CA GLU A 90 -10.37 -14.77 -10.22
C GLU A 90 -9.60 -13.63 -10.88
N TYR A 91 -9.62 -12.43 -10.28
CA TYR A 91 -8.84 -11.32 -10.82
C TYR A 91 -7.34 -11.58 -10.72
N TYR A 92 -6.88 -12.26 -9.66
CA TYR A 92 -5.49 -12.70 -9.57
C TYR A 92 -5.08 -13.57 -10.77
N LYS A 93 -5.88 -14.56 -11.16
CA LYS A 93 -5.65 -15.40 -12.37
C LYS A 93 -5.53 -14.55 -13.63
N ARG A 94 -6.45 -13.60 -13.81
CA ARG A 94 -6.45 -12.68 -14.98
C ARG A 94 -5.20 -11.80 -15.01
N VAL A 95 -4.74 -11.35 -13.84
CA VAL A 95 -3.50 -10.58 -13.68
C VAL A 95 -2.27 -11.41 -14.05
N THR A 96 -2.18 -12.66 -13.55
CA THR A 96 -1.06 -13.54 -13.89
C THR A 96 -1.06 -13.92 -15.38
N GLU A 97 -2.23 -14.06 -16.00
CA GLU A 97 -2.36 -14.29 -17.43
C GLU A 97 -1.83 -13.10 -18.23
N ALA A 98 -2.22 -11.87 -17.89
CA ALA A 98 -1.72 -10.66 -18.53
C ALA A 98 -0.19 -10.52 -18.40
N TYR A 99 0.37 -10.87 -17.24
CA TYR A 99 1.81 -10.88 -17.02
C TYR A 99 2.53 -11.88 -17.94
N ILE A 100 2.07 -13.13 -17.96
CA ILE A 100 2.66 -14.20 -18.77
C ILE A 100 2.58 -13.85 -20.26
N ARG A 101 1.42 -13.40 -20.75
CA ARG A 101 1.28 -12.99 -22.15
C ARG A 101 2.19 -11.83 -22.51
N GLY A 102 2.36 -10.86 -21.61
CA GLY A 102 3.28 -9.74 -21.81
C GLY A 102 4.74 -10.23 -21.98
N LEU A 103 5.18 -11.15 -21.12
CA LEU A 103 6.51 -11.75 -21.21
C LEU A 103 6.68 -12.59 -22.48
N GLU A 104 5.70 -13.43 -22.83
CA GLU A 104 5.70 -14.25 -24.06
C GLU A 104 5.80 -13.37 -25.33
N ARG A 105 5.01 -12.29 -25.38
CA ARG A 105 5.04 -11.31 -26.47
C ARG A 105 6.39 -10.59 -26.59
N ARG A 106 7.05 -10.33 -25.47
CA ARG A 106 8.38 -9.72 -25.45
C ARG A 106 9.47 -10.70 -25.90
N LEU A 107 9.45 -11.92 -25.35
CA LEU A 107 10.43 -12.95 -25.66
C LEU A 107 10.35 -13.38 -27.14
N SER A 108 9.14 -13.51 -27.70
CA SER A 108 8.95 -13.81 -29.13
C SER A 108 9.51 -12.75 -30.09
N LYS A 109 9.72 -11.51 -29.60
CA LYS A 109 10.42 -10.44 -30.34
C LYS A 109 11.93 -10.43 -30.13
N GLY A 110 12.47 -11.43 -29.40
CA GLY A 110 13.89 -11.52 -29.05
C GLY A 110 14.35 -10.47 -28.03
N GLN A 111 13.41 -9.88 -27.28
CA GLN A 111 13.71 -8.85 -26.28
C GLN A 111 13.95 -9.47 -24.89
N ASP A 112 14.81 -8.85 -24.09
CA ASP A 112 15.20 -9.32 -22.75
C ASP A 112 14.01 -9.32 -21.77
N VAL A 113 13.86 -10.42 -21.02
CA VAL A 113 12.85 -10.59 -19.96
C VAL A 113 13.45 -10.67 -18.56
N THR A 114 14.79 -10.67 -18.44
CA THR A 114 15.48 -10.86 -17.14
C THR A 114 15.33 -9.67 -16.20
N GLN A 115 15.14 -8.47 -16.75
CA GLN A 115 14.99 -7.22 -16.00
C GLN A 115 13.53 -6.76 -15.84
N ILE A 116 12.56 -7.67 -16.01
CA ILE A 116 11.14 -7.37 -15.81
C ILE A 116 10.66 -7.95 -14.48
N ALA A 117 10.35 -7.07 -13.55
CA ALA A 117 9.72 -7.40 -12.28
C ALA A 117 8.25 -6.99 -12.26
N SER A 118 7.44 -7.81 -11.62
CA SER A 118 6.06 -7.47 -11.32
C SER A 118 5.62 -8.03 -9.98
N VAL A 119 4.71 -7.31 -9.33
CA VAL A 119 4.01 -7.76 -8.12
C VAL A 119 2.50 -7.63 -8.31
N ALA A 120 1.75 -8.54 -7.69
CA ALA A 120 0.29 -8.56 -7.70
C ALA A 120 -0.24 -8.20 -6.31
N SER A 121 -0.56 -6.92 -6.09
CA SER A 121 -1.04 -6.39 -4.81
C SER A 121 -2.47 -6.84 -4.50
N PHE A 122 -2.57 -7.91 -3.72
CA PHE A 122 -3.80 -8.51 -3.21
C PHE A 122 -4.18 -7.86 -1.88
N PHE A 123 -5.40 -7.32 -1.77
CA PHE A 123 -5.85 -6.52 -0.64
C PHE A 123 -6.56 -7.37 0.41
N LEU A 124 -6.22 -7.17 1.69
CA LEU A 124 -6.72 -8.01 2.80
C LEU A 124 -7.81 -7.32 3.62
N SER A 125 -7.46 -6.34 4.46
CA SER A 125 -8.34 -5.87 5.53
C SER A 125 -9.69 -5.30 5.05
N ARG A 126 -9.76 -4.85 3.78
CA ARG A 126 -10.99 -4.37 3.17
C ARG A 126 -12.02 -5.49 2.94
N ILE A 127 -11.54 -6.72 2.70
CA ILE A 127 -12.38 -7.91 2.55
C ILE A 127 -13.05 -8.23 3.88
N ASP A 128 -12.27 -8.42 4.95
CA ASP A 128 -12.85 -8.73 6.26
C ASP A 128 -13.76 -7.60 6.76
N SER A 129 -13.40 -6.33 6.53
CA SER A 129 -14.28 -5.22 6.92
C SER A 129 -15.67 -5.31 6.28
N MET A 130 -15.74 -5.70 4.99
CA MET A 130 -17.01 -5.80 4.26
C MET A 130 -17.77 -7.11 4.57
N VAL A 131 -17.03 -8.22 4.71
CA VAL A 131 -17.61 -9.54 5.03
C VAL A 131 -18.12 -9.55 6.46
N ASP A 132 -17.34 -9.07 7.43
CA ASP A 132 -17.73 -9.02 8.84
C ASP A 132 -18.97 -8.16 9.04
N GLN A 133 -19.13 -7.05 8.30
CA GLN A 133 -20.35 -6.24 8.35
C GLN A 133 -21.61 -7.02 7.92
N GLN A 134 -21.48 -7.89 6.92
CA GLN A 134 -22.57 -8.75 6.46
C GLN A 134 -22.84 -9.88 7.45
N LEU A 135 -21.79 -10.54 7.95
CA LEU A 135 -21.88 -11.57 8.99
C LEU A 135 -22.54 -11.03 10.27
N ASP A 136 -22.16 -9.83 10.71
CA ASP A 136 -22.79 -9.14 11.85
C ASP A 136 -24.27 -8.85 11.62
N SER A 137 -24.65 -8.52 10.38
CA SER A 137 -26.04 -8.30 10.01
C SER A 137 -26.83 -9.61 10.05
N ASN A 138 -26.25 -10.71 9.56
CA ASN A 138 -26.81 -12.05 9.68
C ASN A 138 -26.97 -12.48 11.14
N ILE A 139 -25.96 -12.22 11.98
CA ILE A 139 -25.99 -12.52 13.42
C ILE A 139 -27.14 -11.77 14.09
N ARG A 140 -27.27 -10.46 13.86
CA ARG A 140 -28.37 -9.64 14.41
C ARG A 140 -29.75 -10.15 13.95
N ALA A 141 -29.88 -10.53 12.68
CA ALA A 141 -31.14 -11.05 12.13
C ALA A 141 -31.53 -12.43 12.69
N ALA A 142 -30.54 -13.27 13.04
CA ALA A 142 -30.76 -14.60 13.63
C ALA A 142 -30.87 -14.58 15.16
N GLN A 143 -30.50 -13.47 15.81
CA GLN A 143 -30.47 -13.36 17.27
C GLN A 143 -31.85 -13.61 17.87
N GLY A 144 -31.92 -14.52 18.85
CA GLY A 144 -33.18 -14.96 19.47
C GLY A 144 -34.06 -15.88 18.60
N ARG A 145 -33.62 -16.21 17.37
CA ARG A 145 -34.35 -17.10 16.45
C ARG A 145 -33.63 -18.42 16.17
N SER A 146 -32.30 -18.39 16.03
CA SER A 146 -31.49 -19.58 15.77
C SER A 146 -30.08 -19.42 16.33
N LEU A 147 -29.76 -20.19 17.38
CA LEU A 147 -28.43 -20.20 17.98
C LEU A 147 -27.38 -20.76 17.02
N ASP A 148 -27.73 -21.80 16.26
CA ASP A 148 -26.82 -22.43 15.29
C ASP A 148 -26.40 -21.45 14.19
N ARG A 149 -27.34 -20.64 13.66
CA ARG A 149 -27.01 -19.61 12.66
C ARG A 149 -26.11 -18.52 13.23
N VAL A 150 -26.34 -18.10 14.48
CA VAL A 150 -25.46 -17.14 15.16
C VAL A 150 -24.06 -17.71 15.33
N ALA A 151 -23.94 -18.97 15.76
CA ALA A 151 -22.66 -19.64 15.93
C ALA A 151 -21.91 -19.81 14.59
N ALA A 152 -22.60 -20.23 13.53
CA ALA A 152 -22.03 -20.40 12.20
C ALA A 152 -21.44 -19.08 11.65
N ASN A 153 -22.18 -17.97 11.73
CA ASN A 153 -21.69 -16.67 11.24
C ASN A 153 -20.53 -16.13 12.10
N ARG A 154 -20.60 -16.28 13.44
CA ARG A 154 -19.52 -15.83 14.34
C ARG A 154 -18.19 -16.53 14.08
N LYS A 155 -18.22 -17.80 13.71
CA LYS A 155 -17.01 -18.59 13.39
C LYS A 155 -16.27 -18.05 12.16
N LEU A 156 -16.96 -17.31 11.28
CA LEU A 156 -16.41 -16.81 10.01
C LEU A 156 -15.85 -15.38 10.10
N LEU A 157 -16.10 -14.66 11.20
CA LEU A 157 -15.59 -13.31 11.43
C LEU A 157 -14.06 -13.28 11.35
N GLY A 158 -13.52 -12.36 10.54
CA GLY A 158 -12.08 -12.18 10.33
C GLY A 158 -11.39 -13.31 9.56
N THR A 159 -12.12 -14.24 8.96
CA THR A 159 -11.50 -15.41 8.29
C THR A 159 -11.37 -15.26 6.77
N ALA A 160 -12.19 -14.40 6.16
CA ALA A 160 -12.39 -14.34 4.72
C ALA A 160 -11.14 -13.89 3.96
N ALA A 161 -10.48 -12.82 4.40
CA ALA A 161 -9.33 -12.25 3.71
C ALA A 161 -8.14 -13.21 3.68
N ILE A 162 -7.83 -13.85 4.83
CA ILE A 162 -6.72 -14.81 4.94
C ILE A 162 -7.02 -16.05 4.09
N ALA A 163 -8.23 -16.58 4.16
CA ALA A 163 -8.63 -17.71 3.33
C ALA A 163 -8.45 -17.37 1.83
N ASN A 164 -8.91 -16.20 1.41
CA ASN A 164 -8.81 -15.75 0.02
C ASN A 164 -7.35 -15.60 -0.44
N ALA A 165 -6.49 -15.03 0.41
CA ALA A 165 -5.07 -14.85 0.12
C ALA A 165 -4.31 -16.18 0.01
N LYS A 166 -4.61 -17.13 0.90
CA LYS A 166 -4.07 -18.50 0.84
C LYS A 166 -4.45 -19.19 -0.47
N LEU A 167 -5.70 -19.03 -0.92
CA LEU A 167 -6.15 -19.57 -2.20
C LEU A 167 -5.49 -18.86 -3.40
N ALA A 168 -5.25 -17.56 -3.32
CA ALA A 168 -4.48 -16.82 -4.32
C ALA A 168 -3.02 -17.29 -4.39
N TYR A 169 -2.40 -17.61 -3.25
CA TYR A 169 -1.06 -18.18 -3.22
C TYR A 169 -1.00 -19.62 -3.75
N ARG A 170 -2.03 -20.43 -3.51
CA ARG A 170 -2.16 -21.75 -4.17
C ARG A 170 -2.18 -21.59 -5.68
N GLU A 171 -2.91 -20.61 -6.19
CA GLU A 171 -2.94 -20.29 -7.61
C GLU A 171 -1.57 -19.77 -8.13
N PHE A 172 -0.87 -18.96 -7.35
CA PHE A 172 0.50 -18.54 -7.65
C PHE A 172 1.39 -19.76 -7.94
N LYS A 173 1.38 -20.77 -7.06
CA LYS A 173 2.20 -21.98 -7.28
C LYS A 173 1.77 -22.72 -8.53
N ASN A 174 0.47 -22.91 -8.74
CA ASN A 174 -0.06 -23.58 -9.94
C ASN A 174 0.44 -22.92 -11.24
N VAL A 175 0.38 -21.59 -11.30
CA VAL A 175 0.77 -20.82 -12.48
C VAL A 175 2.28 -20.79 -12.66
N PHE A 176 3.02 -20.40 -11.63
CA PHE A 176 4.45 -20.10 -11.74
C PHE A 176 5.35 -21.31 -11.57
N GLU A 177 4.88 -22.43 -11.03
CA GLU A 177 5.59 -23.72 -11.06
C GLU A 177 5.21 -24.56 -12.29
N GLY A 178 4.10 -24.22 -12.96
CA GLY A 178 3.55 -24.93 -14.11
C GLY A 178 4.39 -24.88 -15.39
N ALA A 179 3.99 -25.72 -16.36
CA ALA A 179 4.74 -25.94 -17.60
C ALA A 179 4.83 -24.70 -18.50
N ARG A 180 3.79 -23.86 -18.56
CA ARG A 180 3.78 -22.64 -19.39
C ARG A 180 4.86 -21.65 -18.93
N PHE A 181 4.97 -21.42 -17.63
CA PHE A 181 5.97 -20.49 -17.10
C PHE A 181 7.39 -21.05 -17.15
N LYS A 182 7.57 -22.38 -17.23
CA LYS A 182 8.89 -23.02 -17.30
C LYS A 182 9.76 -22.45 -18.43
N GLN A 183 9.20 -22.24 -19.63
CA GLN A 183 9.96 -21.69 -20.77
C GLN A 183 10.43 -20.24 -20.51
N LEU A 184 9.57 -19.42 -19.92
CA LEU A 184 9.92 -18.05 -19.52
C LEU A 184 11.00 -18.05 -18.43
N ARG A 185 10.89 -18.96 -17.46
CA ARG A 185 11.88 -19.14 -16.39
C ARG A 185 13.25 -19.55 -16.93
N GLU A 186 13.29 -20.44 -17.92
CA GLU A 186 14.52 -20.84 -18.62
C GLU A 186 15.14 -19.67 -19.40
N ALA A 187 14.32 -18.73 -19.89
CA ALA A 187 14.77 -17.46 -20.45
C ALA A 187 15.15 -16.40 -19.40
N GLY A 188 15.09 -16.74 -18.11
CA GLY A 188 15.47 -15.88 -16.99
C GLY A 188 14.39 -14.92 -16.51
N ALA A 189 13.13 -15.10 -16.92
CA ALA A 189 12.02 -14.31 -16.40
C ALA A 189 11.78 -14.57 -14.91
N GLN A 190 11.45 -13.50 -14.18
CA GLN A 190 11.10 -13.56 -12.76
C GLN A 190 9.64 -13.96 -12.58
N VAL A 191 9.28 -14.56 -11.45
CA VAL A 191 7.86 -14.79 -11.12
C VAL A 191 7.18 -13.48 -10.71
N GLN A 192 5.88 -13.30 -11.03
CA GLN A 192 5.11 -12.19 -10.47
C GLN A 192 4.71 -12.56 -9.04
N ARG A 193 5.36 -11.93 -8.06
CA ARG A 193 5.15 -12.24 -6.64
C ARG A 193 3.79 -11.72 -6.16
N PRO A 194 3.01 -12.50 -5.40
CA PRO A 194 1.90 -11.96 -4.63
C PRO A 194 2.41 -10.92 -3.64
N LEU A 195 1.73 -9.78 -3.58
CA LEU A 195 2.00 -8.73 -2.61
C LEU A 195 0.77 -8.53 -1.73
N TRP A 196 0.91 -8.74 -0.43
CA TRP A 196 -0.14 -8.53 0.55
C TRP A 196 -0.26 -7.05 0.89
N ALA A 197 -1.40 -6.45 0.55
CA ALA A 197 -1.69 -5.04 0.71
C ALA A 197 -2.88 -4.80 1.65
N SER A 198 -2.95 -3.61 2.24
CA SER A 198 -3.97 -3.30 3.25
C SER A 198 -3.92 -4.31 4.41
N THR A 199 -2.73 -4.50 4.97
CA THR A 199 -2.44 -5.50 6.02
C THR A 199 -2.48 -4.94 7.44
N SER A 200 -3.01 -3.72 7.65
CA SER A 200 -3.40 -3.30 9.00
C SER A 200 -4.74 -3.93 9.38
N THR A 201 -4.76 -4.60 10.52
CA THR A 201 -6.00 -5.02 11.18
C THR A 201 -6.87 -3.81 11.50
N LYS A 202 -8.15 -3.86 11.11
CA LYS A 202 -9.10 -2.75 11.31
C LYS A 202 -10.03 -2.96 12.51
N ASN A 203 -10.25 -4.21 12.90
CA ASN A 203 -11.06 -4.57 14.05
C ASN A 203 -10.16 -4.73 15.28
N PRO A 204 -10.34 -3.94 16.35
CA PRO A 204 -9.52 -4.05 17.56
C PRO A 204 -9.70 -5.37 18.33
N ALA A 205 -10.71 -6.17 17.99
CA ALA A 205 -10.90 -7.51 18.54
C ALA A 205 -9.91 -8.54 17.96
N TYR A 206 -9.24 -8.22 16.84
CA TYR A 206 -8.26 -9.08 16.20
C TYR A 206 -6.84 -8.61 16.52
N PRO A 207 -5.84 -9.51 16.51
CA PRO A 207 -4.44 -9.11 16.65
C PRO A 207 -4.05 -8.09 15.57
N ASP A 208 -3.33 -7.04 15.95
CA ASP A 208 -2.83 -5.98 15.06
C ASP A 208 -1.74 -6.48 14.08
N THR A 209 -1.16 -7.65 14.35
CA THR A 209 -0.23 -8.38 13.48
C THR A 209 -0.89 -9.47 12.62
N MET A 210 -2.19 -9.72 12.77
CA MET A 210 -2.92 -10.87 12.22
C MET A 210 -2.59 -11.19 10.75
N TYR A 211 -2.65 -10.19 9.86
CA TYR A 211 -2.38 -10.43 8.43
C TYR A 211 -0.90 -10.68 8.13
N VAL A 212 0.01 -10.05 8.87
CA VAL A 212 1.44 -10.25 8.66
C VAL A 212 1.83 -11.64 9.15
N ASP A 213 1.41 -12.02 10.37
CA ASP A 213 1.72 -13.31 10.98
C ASP A 213 1.24 -14.50 10.15
N THR A 214 0.10 -14.35 9.47
CA THR A 214 -0.57 -15.47 8.79
C THR A 214 -0.22 -15.63 7.31
N LEU A 215 0.41 -14.62 6.69
CA LEU A 215 0.69 -14.60 5.25
C LEU A 215 2.19 -14.66 4.89
N ILE A 216 3.02 -15.17 5.79
CA ILE A 216 4.45 -15.39 5.53
C ILE A 216 4.64 -16.64 4.67
N GLY A 217 5.22 -16.45 3.48
CA GLY A 217 5.56 -17.54 2.57
C GLY A 217 6.58 -17.11 1.50
N SER A 218 7.21 -18.10 0.86
CA SER A 218 8.22 -17.89 -0.18
C SER A 218 7.68 -17.08 -1.34
N HIS A 219 8.52 -16.28 -1.99
CA HIS A 219 8.16 -15.48 -3.16
C HIS A 219 6.96 -14.54 -2.96
N THR A 220 6.76 -14.03 -1.75
CA THR A 220 5.74 -13.01 -1.45
C THR A 220 6.37 -11.71 -0.97
N VAL A 221 5.58 -10.64 -1.03
CA VAL A 221 5.90 -9.33 -0.46
C VAL A 221 4.75 -8.94 0.47
N ASN A 222 5.00 -8.24 1.56
CA ASN A 222 3.96 -7.59 2.35
C ASN A 222 4.24 -6.09 2.40
N THR A 223 3.29 -5.27 1.96
CA THR A 223 3.39 -3.81 2.10
C THR A 223 2.67 -3.41 3.39
N VAL A 224 3.46 -3.19 4.43
CA VAL A 224 2.97 -2.86 5.77
C VAL A 224 3.06 -1.37 6.01
N PRO A 225 2.04 -0.74 6.60
CA PRO A 225 2.18 0.63 7.06
C PRO A 225 3.05 0.69 8.33
N PRO A 226 3.61 1.88 8.66
CA PRO A 226 4.57 2.03 9.76
C PRO A 226 4.08 1.47 11.10
N GLU A 227 2.82 1.68 11.45
CA GLU A 227 2.23 1.20 12.71
C GLU A 227 2.18 -0.33 12.79
N THR A 228 1.79 -1.02 11.72
CA THR A 228 1.78 -2.48 11.65
C THR A 228 3.21 -3.03 11.67
N LEU A 229 4.17 -2.34 11.05
CA LEU A 229 5.58 -2.72 11.13
C LEU A 229 6.13 -2.60 12.56
N VAL A 230 5.74 -1.56 13.31
CA VAL A 230 6.12 -1.40 14.71
C VAL A 230 5.52 -2.53 15.57
N ALA A 231 4.22 -2.82 15.42
CA ALA A 231 3.57 -3.91 16.15
C ALA A 231 4.21 -5.28 15.85
N PHE A 232 4.46 -5.58 14.57
CA PHE A 232 5.09 -6.84 14.17
C PHE A 232 6.52 -6.99 14.73
N LYS A 233 7.27 -5.88 14.84
CA LYS A 233 8.61 -5.93 15.47
C LYS A 233 8.56 -6.15 16.98
N ASP A 234 7.50 -5.74 17.65
CA ASP A 234 7.31 -5.90 19.09
C ASP A 234 6.87 -7.32 19.45
N HIS A 235 5.84 -7.84 18.78
CA HIS A 235 5.20 -9.10 19.15
C HIS A 235 4.68 -9.94 17.96
N GLY A 236 5.19 -9.70 16.74
CA GLY A 236 4.86 -10.52 15.58
C GLY A 236 5.41 -11.94 15.66
N THR A 237 4.78 -12.87 14.94
CA THR A 237 5.20 -14.26 14.87
C THR A 237 5.81 -14.57 13.51
N VAL A 238 7.08 -15.01 13.49
CA VAL A 238 7.78 -15.39 12.26
C VAL A 238 7.70 -16.90 12.06
N ALA A 239 6.80 -17.34 11.17
CA ALA A 239 6.66 -18.74 10.79
C ALA A 239 6.17 -18.86 9.33
N ALA A 240 6.47 -19.98 8.65
CA ALA A 240 5.94 -20.23 7.32
C ALA A 240 4.47 -20.69 7.39
N THR A 241 3.54 -19.73 7.43
CA THR A 241 2.11 -19.95 7.70
C THR A 241 1.23 -19.97 6.47
N LEU A 242 1.71 -19.40 5.36
CA LEU A 242 0.89 -19.18 4.16
C LEU A 242 0.40 -20.49 3.52
N GLU A 243 1.20 -21.56 3.61
CA GLU A 243 0.86 -22.89 3.06
C GLU A 243 0.17 -23.82 4.08
N GLN A 244 -0.03 -23.37 5.31
CA GLN A 244 -0.73 -24.15 6.33
C GLN A 244 -2.24 -24.11 6.09
N ASP A 245 -2.95 -25.21 6.36
CA ASP A 245 -4.41 -25.29 6.34
C ASP A 245 -5.09 -24.78 5.04
N LEU A 246 -4.51 -25.08 3.86
CA LEU A 246 -5.10 -24.66 2.58
C LEU A 246 -6.50 -25.24 2.33
N ASP A 247 -6.77 -26.46 2.81
CA ASP A 247 -8.08 -27.09 2.70
C ASP A 247 -9.11 -26.33 3.54
N LYS A 248 -8.74 -25.94 4.77
CA LYS A 248 -9.58 -25.09 5.63
C LYS A 248 -9.86 -23.73 5.00
N ALA A 249 -8.93 -23.18 4.23
CA ALA A 249 -9.16 -21.94 3.49
C ALA A 249 -10.22 -22.12 2.39
N ALA A 250 -10.25 -23.27 1.72
CA ALA A 250 -11.32 -23.61 0.78
C ALA A 250 -12.66 -23.82 1.51
N ASP A 251 -12.67 -24.60 2.59
CA ASP A 251 -13.87 -24.81 3.41
C ASP A 251 -14.45 -23.49 3.95
N THR A 252 -13.59 -22.52 4.27
CA THR A 252 -14.03 -21.19 4.71
C THR A 252 -14.81 -20.46 3.63
N MET A 253 -14.41 -20.58 2.36
CA MET A 253 -15.15 -19.98 1.24
C MET A 253 -16.51 -20.67 1.04
N ASP A 254 -16.55 -21.99 1.17
CA ASP A 254 -17.79 -22.75 1.08
C ASP A 254 -18.75 -22.40 2.23
N MET A 255 -18.25 -22.34 3.46
CA MET A 255 -19.04 -21.93 4.63
C MET A 255 -19.55 -20.48 4.52
N LEU A 256 -18.76 -19.56 3.95
CA LEU A 256 -19.21 -18.19 3.67
C LEU A 256 -20.41 -18.20 2.71
N ALA A 257 -20.34 -19.00 1.64
CA ALA A 257 -21.45 -19.14 0.71
C ALA A 257 -22.69 -19.77 1.37
N GLU A 258 -22.52 -20.78 2.23
CA GLU A 258 -23.62 -21.42 2.98
C GLU A 258 -24.38 -20.45 3.90
N VAL A 259 -23.69 -19.47 4.48
CA VAL A 259 -24.33 -18.42 5.29
C VAL A 259 -24.81 -17.22 4.46
N GLY A 260 -24.73 -17.31 3.13
CA GLY A 260 -25.27 -16.33 2.19
C GLY A 260 -24.32 -15.17 1.85
N ILE A 261 -23.01 -15.30 2.10
CA ILE A 261 -22.02 -14.32 1.66
C ILE A 261 -21.56 -14.65 0.24
N ASP A 262 -21.90 -13.79 -0.70
CA ASP A 262 -21.39 -13.87 -2.08
C ASP A 262 -20.03 -13.16 -2.19
N MET A 263 -18.96 -13.96 -2.16
CA MET A 263 -17.60 -13.43 -2.28
C MET A 263 -17.29 -12.81 -3.66
N ALA A 264 -17.96 -13.23 -4.73
CA ALA A 264 -17.77 -12.62 -6.05
C ALA A 264 -18.34 -11.20 -6.05
N LEU A 265 -19.56 -11.02 -5.50
CA LEU A 265 -20.18 -9.71 -5.34
C LEU A 265 -19.37 -8.80 -4.41
N VAL A 266 -18.93 -9.31 -3.26
CA VAL A 266 -18.08 -8.57 -2.30
C VAL A 266 -16.83 -8.04 -2.99
N THR A 267 -16.09 -8.92 -3.67
CA THR A 267 -14.79 -8.55 -4.25
C THR A 267 -14.93 -7.64 -5.47
N ASN A 268 -16.00 -7.78 -6.26
CA ASN A 268 -16.31 -6.85 -7.34
C ASN A 268 -16.65 -5.44 -6.82
N ASN A 269 -17.48 -5.35 -5.77
CA ASN A 269 -17.80 -4.07 -5.15
C ASN A 269 -16.54 -3.41 -4.56
N LEU A 270 -15.66 -4.17 -3.91
CA LEU A 270 -14.39 -3.65 -3.40
C LEU A 270 -13.46 -3.09 -4.48
N LEU A 271 -13.46 -3.69 -5.67
CA LEU A 271 -12.71 -3.17 -6.82
C LEU A 271 -13.28 -1.82 -7.27
N LEU A 272 -14.59 -1.73 -7.48
CA LEU A 272 -15.27 -0.50 -7.91
C LEU A 272 -15.10 0.63 -6.87
N ASP A 273 -15.43 0.35 -5.61
CA ASP A 273 -15.23 1.26 -4.49
C ASP A 273 -13.76 1.70 -4.35
N GLY A 274 -12.82 0.78 -4.63
CA GLY A 274 -11.39 1.05 -4.58
C GLY A 274 -10.98 2.13 -5.58
N VAL A 275 -11.44 2.01 -6.83
CA VAL A 275 -11.19 2.99 -7.89
C VAL A 275 -11.84 4.34 -7.57
N GLU A 276 -13.09 4.34 -7.06
CA GLU A 276 -13.79 5.56 -6.67
C GLU A 276 -13.09 6.28 -5.51
N LYS A 277 -12.71 5.56 -4.45
CA LYS A 277 -12.00 6.13 -3.30
C LYS A 277 -10.64 6.71 -3.69
N PHE A 278 -9.93 6.08 -4.62
CA PHE A 278 -8.68 6.61 -5.16
C PHE A 278 -8.91 7.87 -6.00
N THR A 279 -9.95 7.87 -6.83
CA THR A 279 -10.36 9.06 -7.61
C THR A 279 -10.71 10.24 -6.70
N ALA A 280 -11.50 10.01 -5.65
CA ALA A 280 -11.87 11.04 -4.68
C ALA A 280 -10.64 11.60 -3.95
N SER A 281 -9.74 10.73 -3.49
CA SER A 281 -8.49 11.13 -2.81
C SER A 281 -7.58 11.94 -3.74
N TYR A 282 -7.51 11.57 -5.01
CA TYR A 282 -6.72 12.27 -6.03
C TYR A 282 -7.30 13.66 -6.35
N ASN A 283 -8.62 13.78 -6.51
CA ASN A 283 -9.26 15.07 -6.72
C ASN A 283 -9.06 16.01 -5.53
N ALA A 284 -9.18 15.51 -4.29
CA ALA A 284 -8.91 16.29 -3.08
C ALA A 284 -7.45 16.81 -3.05
N LEU A 285 -6.48 15.99 -3.47
CA LEU A 285 -5.09 16.42 -3.61
C LEU A 285 -4.93 17.54 -4.64
N LEU A 286 -5.55 17.41 -5.82
CA LEU A 286 -5.50 18.43 -6.86
C LEU A 286 -6.14 19.74 -6.40
N GLU A 287 -7.27 19.68 -5.70
CA GLU A 287 -7.93 20.84 -5.09
C GLU A 287 -7.03 21.54 -4.07
N ALA A 288 -6.35 20.78 -3.20
CA ALA A 288 -5.41 21.33 -2.23
C ALA A 288 -4.23 22.04 -2.91
N ILE A 289 -3.67 21.43 -3.97
CA ILE A 289 -2.60 22.04 -4.78
C ILE A 289 -3.09 23.33 -5.44
N GLU A 290 -4.28 23.31 -6.04
CA GLU A 290 -4.85 24.49 -6.69
C GLU A 290 -5.14 25.61 -5.70
N GLY A 291 -5.65 25.27 -4.51
CA GLY A 291 -5.82 26.21 -3.39
C GLY A 291 -4.50 26.87 -3.01
N LYS A 292 -3.44 26.07 -2.82
CA LYS A 292 -2.10 26.60 -2.52
C LYS A 292 -1.56 27.48 -3.66
N ARG A 293 -1.75 27.07 -4.91
CA ARG A 293 -1.33 27.85 -6.09
C ARG A 293 -2.03 29.21 -6.15
N LYS A 294 -3.34 29.25 -5.90
CA LYS A 294 -4.12 30.50 -5.82
C LYS A 294 -3.64 31.40 -4.69
N MET A 295 -3.39 30.86 -3.49
CA MET A 295 -2.86 31.64 -2.36
C MET A 295 -1.49 32.27 -2.67
N LEU A 296 -0.59 31.52 -3.32
CA LEU A 296 0.73 32.01 -3.71
C LEU A 296 0.63 33.10 -4.79
N LYS A 297 -0.25 32.92 -5.79
CA LYS A 297 -0.48 33.92 -6.87
C LYS A 297 -1.16 35.20 -6.37
N ALA A 298 -2.08 35.08 -5.41
CA ALA A 298 -2.80 36.21 -4.84
C ALA A 298 -1.90 37.14 -4.02
N GLY A 299 -0.66 36.75 -3.73
CA GLY A 299 0.28 37.57 -2.95
C GLY A 299 -0.10 37.69 -1.47
N ILE A 300 -1.00 36.83 -0.96
CA ILE A 300 -1.34 36.77 0.47
C ILE A 300 -0.11 36.28 1.27
N ILE A 301 0.71 35.43 0.65
CA ILE A 301 2.03 35.02 1.17
C ILE A 301 3.09 35.76 0.34
N LYS A 302 3.36 37.04 0.65
CA LYS A 302 4.51 37.73 0.07
C LYS A 302 5.79 37.16 0.66
N ARG A 303 6.68 36.65 -0.19
CA ARG A 303 8.08 36.43 0.18
C ARG A 303 8.64 37.79 0.59
N GLN A 304 8.89 37.97 1.88
CA GLN A 304 9.53 39.18 2.38
C GLN A 304 11.02 39.07 2.06
N SER A 305 11.53 39.97 1.23
CA SER A 305 12.98 40.11 1.01
C SER A 305 13.45 41.36 1.76
N GLY A 306 14.43 41.17 2.64
CA GLY A 306 15.09 42.24 3.37
C GLY A 306 16.60 42.10 3.24
N VAL A 307 17.31 43.22 3.07
CA VAL A 307 18.77 43.24 3.12
C VAL A 307 19.18 43.30 4.58
N VAL A 308 19.73 42.20 5.09
CA VAL A 308 20.19 42.09 6.49
C VAL A 308 21.60 42.63 6.71
N GLY A 309 22.31 43.00 5.63
CA GLY A 309 23.58 43.70 5.67
C GLY A 309 24.62 42.99 6.54
N GLN A 310 25.20 43.73 7.49
CA GLN A 310 26.20 43.19 8.43
C GLN A 310 25.71 42.00 9.27
N TYR A 311 24.39 41.80 9.38
CA TYR A 311 23.81 40.67 10.11
C TYR A 311 23.66 39.41 9.25
N GLU A 312 23.99 39.45 7.95
CA GLU A 312 23.85 38.29 7.05
C GLU A 312 24.52 37.02 7.58
N PRO A 313 25.76 37.04 8.11
CA PRO A 313 26.39 35.83 8.64
C PRO A 313 25.58 35.20 9.78
N ASN A 314 25.17 36.00 10.77
CA ASN A 314 24.40 35.53 11.93
C ASN A 314 23.00 35.03 11.52
N VAL A 315 22.35 35.72 10.58
CA VAL A 315 21.04 35.29 10.06
C VAL A 315 21.17 33.96 9.32
N ARG A 316 22.20 33.79 8.49
CA ARG A 316 22.44 32.55 7.75
C ARG A 316 22.76 31.38 8.69
N GLU A 317 23.64 31.59 9.67
CA GLU A 317 23.96 30.61 10.70
C GLU A 317 22.71 30.20 11.50
N THR A 318 21.89 31.17 11.91
CA THR A 318 20.63 30.90 12.60
C THR A 318 19.65 30.13 11.71
N MET A 319 19.51 30.50 10.44
CA MET A 319 18.64 29.81 9.49
C MET A 319 19.10 28.37 9.23
N ASP A 320 20.40 28.13 9.15
CA ASP A 320 20.96 26.78 9.01
C ASP A 320 20.69 25.95 10.27
N GLY A 321 20.85 26.53 11.47
CA GLY A 321 20.47 25.90 12.74
C GLY A 321 18.96 25.65 12.90
N MET A 322 18.12 26.44 12.22
CA MET A 322 16.67 26.28 12.22
C MET A 322 16.16 25.18 11.28
N LYS A 323 17.00 24.59 10.43
CA LYS A 323 16.58 23.46 9.56
C LYS A 323 16.09 22.26 10.36
N ASP A 324 16.66 22.05 11.56
CA ASP A 324 16.27 21.00 12.47
C ASP A 324 15.09 21.38 13.39
N ALA A 325 14.61 22.63 13.33
CA ALA A 325 13.56 23.12 14.23
C ALA A 325 12.30 22.22 14.26
N PRO A 326 11.78 21.70 13.13
CA PRO A 326 10.64 20.79 13.16
C PRO A 326 10.92 19.53 13.99
N LYS A 327 12.12 18.94 13.82
CA LYS A 327 12.55 17.76 14.57
C LYS A 327 12.66 18.06 16.07
N GLN A 328 13.33 19.15 16.42
CA GLN A 328 13.52 19.56 17.82
C GLN A 328 12.19 19.85 18.53
N ILE A 329 11.22 20.42 17.82
CA ILE A 329 9.84 20.62 18.31
C ILE A 329 9.18 19.28 18.59
N TRP A 330 9.20 18.36 17.62
CA TRP A 330 8.58 17.04 17.75
C TRP A 330 9.19 16.19 18.87
N GLU A 331 10.51 16.29 19.06
CA GLU A 331 11.25 15.59 20.12
C GLU A 331 11.10 16.26 21.50
N ARG A 332 10.38 17.38 21.61
CA ARG A 332 10.26 18.19 22.83
C ARG A 332 11.62 18.62 23.40
N ASN A 333 12.61 18.86 22.54
CA ASN A 333 13.94 19.26 23.00
C ASN A 333 13.94 20.73 23.44
N ALA A 334 13.53 20.98 24.68
CA ALA A 334 13.47 22.33 25.23
C ALA A 334 14.84 23.00 25.35
N ALA A 335 15.91 22.21 25.54
CA ALA A 335 17.29 22.70 25.63
C ALA A 335 17.79 23.30 24.31
N TRP A 336 17.20 22.91 23.17
CA TRP A 336 17.49 23.53 21.87
C TRP A 336 17.06 25.00 21.80
N TRP A 337 15.98 25.34 22.50
CA TRP A 337 15.45 26.72 22.54
C TRP A 337 16.19 27.56 23.56
N LYS A 338 16.30 27.03 24.79
CA LYS A 338 16.94 27.67 25.93
C LYS A 338 17.47 26.59 26.87
N PRO A 339 18.78 26.55 27.14
CA PRO A 339 19.35 25.50 27.98
C PRO A 339 19.09 25.71 29.48
N GLU A 340 18.58 26.87 29.91
CA GLU A 340 18.37 27.13 31.33
C GLU A 340 17.22 26.27 31.91
N PRO A 341 17.42 25.60 33.07
CA PRO A 341 16.44 24.68 33.63
C PRO A 341 15.03 25.26 33.81
N ALA A 342 14.93 26.54 34.22
CA ALA A 342 13.66 27.22 34.40
C ALA A 342 12.88 27.41 33.08
N HIS A 343 13.58 27.60 31.95
CA HIS A 343 12.94 27.70 30.64
C HIS A 343 12.59 26.32 30.08
N VAL A 344 13.42 25.31 30.34
CA VAL A 344 13.18 23.93 29.93
C VAL A 344 11.85 23.41 30.47
N GLU A 345 11.56 23.65 31.74
CA GLU A 345 10.31 23.24 32.39
C GLU A 345 9.08 23.90 31.73
N VAL A 346 9.14 25.21 31.47
CA VAL A 346 8.06 25.95 30.82
C VAL A 346 7.81 25.47 29.39
N ILE A 347 8.87 25.23 28.62
CA ILE A 347 8.76 24.81 27.21
C ILE A 347 8.21 23.38 27.13
N ASN A 348 8.69 22.46 27.98
CA ASN A 348 8.15 21.10 28.05
C ASN A 348 6.65 21.10 28.39
N ASN A 349 6.23 21.98 29.30
CA ASN A 349 4.81 22.15 29.63
C ASN A 349 4.01 22.67 28.42
N ARG A 350 4.52 23.72 27.75
CA ARG A 350 3.86 24.35 26.60
C ARG A 350 3.84 23.50 25.33
N LEU A 351 4.76 22.55 25.16
CA LEU A 351 4.79 21.60 24.06
C LEU A 351 4.04 20.29 24.39
N GLY A 352 3.37 20.23 25.54
CA GLY A 352 2.60 19.07 25.98
C GLY A 352 1.45 18.67 25.03
N TRP A 353 0.97 19.58 24.18
CA TRP A 353 -0.08 19.34 23.19
C TRP A 353 0.38 18.56 21.95
N LEU A 354 1.68 18.42 21.72
CA LEU A 354 2.20 17.75 20.51
C LEU A 354 1.86 16.25 20.42
N THR A 355 1.39 15.64 21.50
CA THR A 355 0.91 14.24 21.45
C THR A 355 -0.54 14.11 21.05
N ILE A 356 -1.32 15.19 20.89
CA ILE A 356 -2.75 15.12 20.49
C ILE A 356 -2.92 14.36 19.18
N ALA A 357 -1.99 14.51 18.23
CA ALA A 357 -2.00 13.80 16.96
C ALA A 357 -1.65 12.30 17.09
N VAL A 358 -1.06 11.89 18.21
CA VAL A 358 -0.56 10.53 18.50
C VAL A 358 -1.48 9.79 19.48
N ASP A 359 -1.98 10.45 20.51
CA ASP A 359 -2.78 9.87 21.61
C ASP A 359 -4.26 10.25 21.58
N GLY A 360 -4.66 11.20 20.72
CA GLY A 360 -6.03 11.67 20.58
C GLY A 360 -6.59 12.43 21.79
N ARG A 361 -5.77 12.77 22.79
CA ARG A 361 -6.22 13.36 24.06
C ARG A 361 -5.77 14.80 24.17
N ILE A 362 -6.74 15.72 24.19
CA ILE A 362 -6.50 17.13 24.52
C ILE A 362 -6.53 17.26 26.04
N ASP A 363 -5.39 17.57 26.65
CA ASP A 363 -5.32 17.98 28.05
C ASP A 363 -5.96 19.38 28.21
N ARG A 364 -7.26 19.39 28.50
CA ARG A 364 -8.05 20.62 28.65
C ARG A 364 -7.65 21.44 29.87
N GLN A 365 -7.09 20.83 30.92
CA GLN A 365 -6.63 21.56 32.11
C GLN A 365 -5.41 22.43 31.79
N ARG A 366 -4.51 21.94 30.92
CA ARG A 366 -3.36 22.71 30.43
C ARG A 366 -3.69 23.85 29.46
N LEU A 367 -4.86 23.85 28.83
CA LEU A 367 -5.28 24.95 27.93
C LEU A 367 -5.84 26.17 28.68
N HIS A 368 -6.15 26.03 29.97
CA HIS A 368 -6.77 27.07 30.80
C HIS A 368 -5.80 27.74 31.79
N ASN A 369 -4.56 27.27 31.88
CA ASN A 369 -3.46 27.85 32.67
C ASN A 369 -2.32 28.25 31.74
#